data_AF-A0A317HDG0-F1
#
_entry.id   AF-A0A317HDG0-F1
#
_cell.length_a   1.000
_cell.length_b   1.000
_cell.length_c   1.000
_cell.angle_alpha   90.00
_cell.angle_beta   90.00
_cell.angle_gamma   90.00
#
_symmetry.space_group_name_H-M   'P 1'
#
loop_
_entity.id
_entity.type
_entity.pdbx_description
1 polymer ?
#
loop_
_entity_poly.entity_id
_entity_poly.type
_entity_poly.pdbx_seq_one_letter_code
_entity_poly.pdbx_strand_id
1 'polypeptide(L)' 'MKKLGLILLFSSGILFTTPARVKAQCSICTKTAQQMGEKPAKALNAGIIYLAFAPLAIVGYIGFRWWKSNQPE' A
#
# COMPACT_ATOMS: atom_id res chain seq x y z
N MET A 1 4.61 8.59 31.18
CA MET A 1 3.96 8.60 29.84
C MET A 1 4.62 9.54 28.84
N LYS A 2 5.03 10.77 29.21
CA LYS A 2 5.63 11.74 28.27
C LYS A 2 6.92 11.26 27.58
N LYS A 3 7.81 10.58 28.32
CA LYS A 3 9.06 10.00 27.78
C LYS A 3 8.82 8.82 26.85
N LEU A 4 7.84 7.96 27.16
CA LEU A 4 7.45 6.84 26.30
C LEU A 4 6.81 7.31 25.00
N GLY A 5 5.93 8.33 25.08
CA GLY A 5 5.37 8.99 23.90
C GLY A 5 6.44 9.60 23.02
N LEU A 6 7.44 10.27 23.60
CA LEU A 6 8.57 10.83 22.85
C LEU A 6 9.45 9.76 22.20
N ILE A 7 9.69 8.64 22.88
CA ILE A 7 10.45 7.50 22.32
C ILE A 7 9.69 6.87 21.14
N LEU A 8 8.38 6.66 21.27
CA LEU A 8 7.54 6.12 20.19
C LEU A 8 7.46 7.09 19.00
N LEU A 9 7.39 8.40 19.27
CA LEU A 9 7.38 9.43 18.23
C LEU A 9 8.72 9.48 17.48
N PHE A 10 9.83 9.37 18.21
CA PHE A 10 11.18 9.36 17.64
C PHE A 10 11.46 8.07 16.86
N SER A 11 11.06 6.89 17.37
CA SER A 11 11.21 5.62 16.66
C SER A 11 10.35 5.57 15.40
N SER A 12 9.14 6.14 15.45
CA SER A 12 8.26 6.29 14.29
C SER A 12 8.90 7.22 13.25
N GLY A 13 9.43 8.38 13.67
CA GLY A 13 10.12 9.33 12.79
C GLY A 13 11.31 8.73 12.03
N ILE A 14 12.14 7.92 12.70
CA ILE A 14 13.29 7.24 12.09
C ILE A 14 12.84 6.24 11.02
N LEU A 15 11.69 5.57 11.21
CA LEU A 15 11.17 4.59 10.26
C LEU A 15 10.75 5.25 8.93
N PHE A 16 10.26 6.50 8.97
CA PHE A 16 9.80 7.24 7.78
C PHE A 16 10.92 7.94 6.99
N THR A 17 12.09 8.16 7.58
CA THR A 17 13.20 8.90 6.92
C THR A 17 14.15 8.02 6.13
N THR A 18 14.03 6.69 6.20
CA THR A 18 14.91 5.78 5.46
C THR A 18 14.25 5.28 4.18
N PRO A 19 14.85 5.51 2.98
CA PRO A 19 14.36 4.89 1.76
C PRO A 19 14.68 3.39 1.81
N ALA A 20 13.77 2.61 2.38
CA ALA A 20 13.88 1.17 2.36
C ALA A 20 13.80 0.68 0.91
N ARG A 21 14.85 0.01 0.42
CA ARG A 21 14.72 -0.87 -0.76
C ARG A 21 13.86 -2.06 -0.34
N VAL A 22 12.54 -1.89 -0.41
CA VAL A 22 11.58 -2.92 0.00
C VAL A 22 11.70 -4.09 -0.98
N LYS A 23 12.37 -5.16 -0.55
CA LYS A 23 12.25 -6.47 -1.23
C LYS A 23 10.86 -7.01 -0.91
N ALA A 24 10.13 -7.44 -1.94
CA ALA A 24 8.83 -8.07 -1.76
C ALA A 24 8.98 -9.27 -0.80
N GLN A 25 8.20 -9.28 0.28
CA GLN A 25 8.27 -10.31 1.33
C GLN A 25 7.38 -11.53 1.04
N CYS A 26 6.51 -11.45 0.01
CA CYS A 26 5.63 -12.55 -0.35
C CYS A 26 6.39 -13.63 -1.14
N SER A 27 6.55 -14.81 -0.54
CA SER A 27 7.23 -15.96 -1.16
C SER A 27 6.57 -16.41 -2.46
N ILE A 28 5.25 -16.32 -2.56
CA ILE A 28 4.50 -16.66 -3.79
C ILE A 28 4.80 -15.66 -4.91
N CYS A 29 4.86 -14.36 -4.63
CA CYS A 29 5.18 -13.35 -5.64
C CYS A 29 6.59 -13.53 -6.22
N THR A 30 7.56 -13.90 -5.38
CA THR A 30 8.94 -14.20 -5.83
C THR A 30 8.96 -15.42 -6.74
N LYS A 31 8.27 -16.50 -6.38
CA LYS A 31 8.19 -17.72 -7.21
C LYS A 31 7.51 -17.43 -8.54
N THR A 32 6.40 -16.68 -8.53
CA THR A 32 5.69 -16.29 -9.75
C THR A 32 6.55 -15.41 -10.66
N ALA A 33 7.29 -14.44 -10.11
CA ALA A 33 8.21 -13.62 -10.89
C ALA A 33 9.31 -14.45 -11.57
N GLN A 34 9.82 -15.49 -10.90
CA GLN A 34 10.82 -16.40 -11.48
C GLN A 34 10.28 -17.25 -12.63
N GLN A 35 8.98 -17.54 -12.65
CA GLN A 35 8.33 -18.28 -13.73
C GLN A 35 7.98 -17.37 -14.92
N MET A 36 8.07 -16.05 -14.74
CA MET A 36 7.82 -15.05 -15.76
C MET A 36 9.14 -14.64 -16.43
N GLY A 37 9.08 -14.22 -17.70
CA GLY A 37 10.25 -13.62 -18.38
C GLY A 37 10.68 -12.29 -17.73
N GLU A 38 11.86 -11.79 -18.11
CA GLU A 38 12.51 -10.62 -17.48
C GLU A 38 11.63 -9.35 -17.47
N LYS A 39 10.94 -9.09 -18.59
CA LYS A 39 10.03 -7.93 -18.73
C LYS A 39 8.80 -8.01 -17.81
N PRO A 40 7.96 -9.07 -17.85
CA PRO A 40 6.81 -9.17 -16.96
C PRO A 40 7.20 -9.29 -15.48
N ALA A 41 8.31 -9.95 -15.15
CA ALA A 41 8.79 -10.09 -13.77
C ALA A 41 9.07 -8.73 -13.10
N LYS A 42 9.61 -7.75 -13.85
CA LYS A 42 9.88 -6.39 -13.35
C LYS A 42 8.61 -5.59 -13.02
N ALA A 43 7.50 -5.86 -13.70
CA ALA A 43 6.25 -5.13 -13.53
C ALA A 43 5.29 -5.75 -12.48
N LEU A 44 5.62 -6.92 -11.92
CA LEU A 44 4.72 -7.69 -11.07
C LEU A 44 4.22 -6.92 -9.84
N ASN A 45 5.10 -6.21 -9.12
CA ASN A 45 4.73 -5.46 -7.91
C ASN A 45 3.78 -4.30 -8.22
N ALA A 46 3.98 -3.62 -9.35
CA ALA A 46 3.07 -2.56 -9.80
C ALA A 46 1.69 -3.13 -10.11
N GLY A 47 1.63 -4.32 -10.72
CA GLY A 47 0.39 -5.06 -10.95
C GLY A 47 -0.35 -5.41 -9.65
N ILE A 48 0.36 -5.89 -8.63
CA ILE A 48 -0.24 -6.20 -7.31
C ILE A 48 -0.85 -4.96 -6.67
N ILE A 49 -0.10 -3.85 -6.64
CA ILE A 49 -0.59 -2.59 -6.09
C ILE A 49 -1.80 -2.10 -6.87
N TYR A 50 -1.76 -2.17 -8.20
CA TYR A 50 -2.88 -1.80 -9.05
C TYR A 50 -4.13 -2.62 -8.74
N LEU A 51 -4.01 -3.95 -8.68
CA LEU A 51 -5.13 -4.85 -8.41
C LEU A 51 -5.70 -4.69 -6.99
N ALA A 52 -4.85 -4.36 -6.00
CA ALA A 52 -5.31 -4.10 -4.63
C ALA A 52 -5.96 -2.72 -4.48
N PHE A 53 -5.38 -1.69 -5.10
CA PHE A 53 -5.84 -0.31 -4.96
C PHE A 53 -7.12 -0.04 -5.74
N ALA A 54 -7.21 -0.53 -6.99
CA ALA A 54 -8.35 -0.27 -7.87
C ALA A 54 -9.72 -0.58 -7.23
N PRO A 55 -9.99 -1.76 -6.64
CA PRO A 55 -11.31 -2.03 -6.05
C PRO A 55 -11.61 -1.13 -4.86
N LEU A 56 -10.62 -0.81 -4.03
CA LEU A 56 -10.79 0.09 -2.89
C LEU A 56 -11.09 1.52 -3.35
N ALA A 57 -10.39 2.00 -4.38
CA ALA A 57 -10.63 3.31 -4.98
C ALA A 57 -12.03 3.40 -5.59
N ILE A 58 -12.47 2.37 -6.32
CA ILE A 58 -13.80 2.31 -6.94
C ILE A 58 -14.89 2.34 -5.87
N VAL A 59 -14.80 1.46 -4.86
CA VAL A 59 -15.78 1.41 -3.77
C VAL A 59 -15.80 2.72 -2.98
N GLY A 60 -14.62 3.28 -2.67
CA GLY A 60 -14.49 4.55 -1.98
C GLY A 60 -15.12 5.71 -2.75
N TYR A 61 -14.91 5.79 -4.07
CA TYR A 61 -15.51 6.81 -4.92
C TYR A 61 -17.03 6.69 -4.99
N ILE A 62 -17.56 5.47 -5.19
CA ILE A 62 -19.00 5.22 -5.22
C ILE A 62 -19.63 5.58 -3.87
N GLY A 63 -19.04 5.12 -2.76
CA GLY A 63 -19.52 5.41 -1.42
C GLY A 63 -19.54 6.91 -1.12
N PHE A 64 -18.48 7.63 -1.48
CA PHE A 64 -18.41 9.09 -1.32
C PHE A 64 -19.50 9.80 -2.11
N ARG A 65 -19.70 9.43 -3.38
CA ARG A 65 -20.75 10.00 -4.23
C ARG A 65 -22.15 9.72 -3.70
N TRP A 66 -22.38 8.50 -3.20
CA TRP A 66 -23.67 8.13 -2.63
C TRP A 66 -23.95 8.92 -1.35
N TRP A 67 -22.98 9.02 -0.44
CA TRP A 67 -23.13 9.82 0.77
C TRP A 67 -23.48 11.28 0.46
N LYS A 68 -22.74 11.91 -0.46
CA LYS A 68 -23.00 13.30 -0.87
C LYS A 68 -24.39 13.48 -1.51
N SER A 69 -24.88 12.47 -2.23
CA SER A 69 -26.20 12.50 -2.85
C SER A 69 -27.35 12.33 -1.86
N ASN A 70 -27.10 11.78 -0.65
CA ASN A 70 -28.13 11.59 0.37
C ASN A 70 -27.93 12.52 1.58
N GLN A 71 -27.11 13.56 1.47
CA GLN A 71 -27.06 14.57 2.52
C GLN A 71 -28.40 15.32 2.50
N PRO A 72 -29.21 15.24 3.58
CA PRO A 72 -30.37 16.10 3.71
C PRO A 72 -29.88 17.55 3.78
N GLU A 73 -30.65 18.43 3.13
CA GLU A 73 -30.47 19.89 3.18
C GLU A 73 -30.28 20.40 4.61
#